data_AF-A0A4Q7ZK76-F1
#
_entry.id   AF-A0A4Q7ZK76-F1
#
_cell.length_a   1.000
_cell.length_b   1.000
_cell.length_c   1.000
_cell.angle_alpha   90.00
_cell.angle_beta   90.00
_cell.angle_gamma   90.00
#
_symmetry.space_group_name_H-M   'P 1'
#
loop_
_entity.id
_entity.type
_entity.pdbx_description
1 polymer ?
#
loop_
_entity_poly.entity_id
_entity_poly.type
_entity_poly.pdbx_seq_one_letter_code
_entity_poly.pdbx_strand_id
1 'polypeptide(L)'
;MCVCCGRQRPFTYVGPVYAVEELGRRLCPWCVADGQAASLFDAQFTEVGWRVPDDVAAEVTEEVLQRTPGFAGWQQERWLHHCGDAAEFHGPVGAAELAAFPDALECVRLEVRGDGGWSAEQVEGYVQSLSKDGQPTAYLFRCRRCGAHLAYSDFV
;
A
#
# COMPACT_ATOMS: atom_id res chain seq x y z
N MET A 1 -11.72 -7.79 22.18
CA MET A 1 -10.58 -7.36 23.02
C MET A 1 -9.31 -7.60 22.23
N CYS A 2 -8.37 -6.66 22.23
CA CYS A 2 -7.08 -6.82 21.54
C CYS A 2 -6.21 -7.86 22.26
N VAL A 3 -5.64 -8.82 21.54
CA VAL A 3 -4.75 -9.84 22.12
C VAL A 3 -3.37 -9.30 22.50
N CYS A 4 -2.96 -8.17 21.92
CA CYS A 4 -1.70 -7.52 22.26
C CYS A 4 -1.79 -6.76 23.59
N CYS A 5 -2.68 -5.76 23.68
CA CYS A 5 -2.75 -4.87 24.85
C CYS A 5 -3.83 -5.23 25.87
N GLY A 6 -4.66 -6.25 25.63
CA GLY A 6 -5.78 -6.63 26.51
C GLY A 6 -6.92 -5.61 26.60
N ARG A 7 -6.89 -4.53 25.81
CA ARG A 7 -7.92 -3.47 25.87
C ARG A 7 -9.08 -3.75 24.91
N GLN A 8 -10.27 -3.30 25.29
CA GLN A 8 -11.39 -3.14 24.37
C GLN A 8 -11.20 -1.84 23.58
N ARG A 9 -11.18 -1.94 22.25
CA ARG A 9 -11.01 -0.82 21.32
C ARG A 9 -12.20 -0.78 20.37
N PRO A 10 -12.56 0.40 19.82
CA PRO A 10 -13.71 0.52 18.90
C PRO A 10 -13.42 -0.08 17.52
N PHE A 11 -12.15 -0.28 17.16
CA PHE A 11 -11.74 -0.87 15.89
C PHE A 11 -10.82 -2.07 16.09
N THR A 12 -10.94 -3.03 15.18
CA THR A 12 -10.11 -4.22 15.07
C THR A 12 -9.38 -4.17 13.72
N TYR A 13 -8.09 -4.47 13.71
CA TYR A 13 -7.32 -4.58 12.48
C TYR A 13 -7.72 -5.85 11.73
N VAL A 14 -8.04 -5.70 10.44
CA VAL A 14 -8.52 -6.79 9.56
C VAL A 14 -7.67 -6.95 8.30
N GLY A 15 -6.58 -6.21 8.18
CA GLY A 15 -5.64 -6.32 7.07
C GLY A 15 -4.69 -7.50 7.21
N PRO A 16 -3.73 -7.64 6.29
CA PRO A 16 -2.72 -8.70 6.31
C PRO A 16 -1.86 -8.64 7.57
N VAL A 17 -1.52 -9.81 8.10
CA VAL A 17 -0.59 -9.97 9.21
C VAL A 17 0.18 -11.26 9.04
N TYR A 18 1.50 -11.17 9.10
CA TYR A 18 2.45 -12.27 8.98
C TYR A 18 3.08 -12.45 10.37
N ALA A 19 2.78 -13.57 11.01
CA ALA A 19 3.29 -13.95 12.32
C ALA A 19 3.17 -15.48 12.47
N VAL A 20 3.88 -16.05 13.45
CA VAL A 20 3.73 -17.48 13.79
C VAL A 20 2.34 -17.74 14.39
N GLU A 21 1.84 -16.79 15.19
CA GLU A 21 0.51 -16.84 15.78
C GLU A 21 -0.60 -16.47 14.79
N GLU A 22 -1.78 -17.08 14.97
CA GLU A 22 -2.99 -16.68 14.26
C GLU A 22 -3.56 -15.37 14.85
N LEU A 23 -3.14 -14.24 14.29
CA LEU A 23 -3.47 -12.88 14.73
C LEU A 23 -4.61 -12.21 13.93
N GLY A 24 -5.12 -12.87 12.89
CA GLY A 24 -6.17 -12.33 12.02
C GLY A 24 -7.38 -11.84 12.83
N ARG A 25 -7.74 -10.56 12.67
CA ARG A 25 -8.89 -9.92 13.37
C ARG A 25 -8.78 -9.91 14.91
N ARG A 26 -7.57 -10.00 15.47
CA ARG A 26 -7.35 -10.04 16.94
C ARG A 26 -6.55 -8.85 17.48
N LEU A 27 -5.96 -8.06 16.60
CA LEU A 27 -5.19 -6.86 16.94
C LEU A 27 -6.04 -5.59 16.84
N CYS A 28 -5.67 -4.56 17.58
CA CYS A 28 -6.23 -3.22 17.40
C CYS A 28 -5.24 -2.34 16.62
N PRO A 29 -5.71 -1.35 15.83
CA PRO A 29 -4.83 -0.49 15.03
C PRO A 29 -3.79 0.28 15.87
N TRP A 30 -4.09 0.57 17.13
CA TRP A 30 -3.14 1.25 18.02
C TRP A 30 -1.90 0.40 18.32
N CYS A 31 -2.07 -0.91 18.53
CA CYS A 31 -0.94 -1.81 18.78
C CYS A 31 -0.10 -2.06 17.51
N VAL A 32 -0.69 -1.84 16.33
CA VAL A 32 0.06 -1.79 15.07
C VAL A 32 0.89 -0.50 15.07
N ALA A 33 0.24 0.66 15.19
CA ALA A 33 0.89 1.97 15.10
C ALA A 33 2.02 2.22 16.12
N ASP A 34 1.85 1.74 17.36
CA ASP A 34 2.85 1.90 18.42
C ASP A 34 3.92 0.78 18.45
N GLY A 35 3.83 -0.20 17.54
CA GLY A 35 4.79 -1.30 17.41
C GLY A 35 4.67 -2.41 18.45
N GLN A 36 3.69 -2.35 19.38
CA GLN A 36 3.52 -3.40 20.39
C GLN A 36 3.20 -4.77 19.78
N ALA A 37 2.39 -4.80 18.71
CA ALA A 37 2.04 -6.04 18.04
C ALA A 37 3.26 -6.69 17.35
N ALA A 38 4.08 -5.89 16.68
CA ALA A 38 5.33 -6.34 16.08
C ALA A 38 6.30 -6.85 17.16
N SER A 39 6.52 -6.08 18.22
CA SER A 39 7.44 -6.48 19.30
C SER A 39 7.01 -7.73 20.05
N LEU A 40 5.70 -7.96 20.24
CA LEU A 40 5.19 -9.08 21.03
C LEU A 40 5.09 -10.38 20.24
N PHE A 41 4.76 -10.29 18.94
CA PHE A 41 4.44 -11.45 18.11
C PHE A 41 5.35 -11.61 16.89
N ASP A 42 6.43 -10.81 16.79
CA ASP A 42 7.28 -10.72 15.59
C ASP A 42 6.45 -10.47 14.31
N ALA A 43 5.39 -9.67 14.46
CA ALA A 43 4.39 -9.48 13.41
C ALA A 43 4.83 -8.44 12.38
N GLN A 44 4.62 -8.75 11.10
CA GLN A 44 4.70 -7.81 9.99
C GLN A 44 3.33 -7.65 9.33
N PHE A 45 3.03 -6.47 8.83
CA PHE A 45 1.72 -6.11 8.26
C PHE A 45 1.75 -6.00 6.74
N THR A 46 2.92 -6.16 6.14
CA THR A 46 3.16 -6.28 4.69
C THR A 46 4.53 -6.95 4.54
N GLU A 47 4.90 -7.36 3.34
CA GLU A 47 6.18 -8.01 3.05
C GLU A 47 6.99 -7.18 2.06
N VAL A 48 8.31 -7.10 2.22
CA VAL A 48 9.17 -6.41 1.24
C VAL A 48 9.28 -7.23 -0.06
N GLY A 49 8.28 -7.11 -0.92
CA GLY A 49 8.28 -7.61 -2.31
C GLY A 49 8.69 -6.57 -3.34
N TRP A 50 8.97 -5.33 -2.90
CA TRP A 50 9.26 -4.19 -3.77
C TRP A 50 10.71 -3.74 -3.63
N ARG A 51 11.19 -2.98 -4.63
CA ARG A 51 12.48 -2.32 -4.56
C ARG A 51 12.41 -1.11 -3.63
N VAL A 52 13.22 -1.09 -2.57
CA VAL A 52 13.44 0.08 -1.72
C VAL A 52 14.53 0.96 -2.37
N PRO A 53 14.28 2.26 -2.61
CA PRO A 53 15.30 3.18 -3.12
C PRO A 53 16.47 3.39 -2.16
N ASP A 54 17.67 3.66 -2.69
CA ASP A 54 18.90 3.81 -1.89
C ASP A 54 18.88 5.02 -0.93
N ASP A 55 18.04 6.02 -1.21
CA ASP A 55 17.85 7.21 -0.39
C ASP A 55 16.83 7.03 0.75
N VAL A 56 16.22 5.84 0.87
CA VAL A 56 15.28 5.50 1.94
C VAL A 56 16.03 4.78 3.06
N ALA A 57 15.96 5.33 4.27
CA ALA A 57 16.58 4.75 5.45
C ALA A 57 15.89 3.44 5.86
N ALA A 58 16.65 2.49 6.43
CA ALA A 58 16.13 1.17 6.80
C ALA A 58 14.98 1.25 7.82
N GLU A 59 15.01 2.25 8.70
CA GLU A 59 13.99 2.51 9.71
C GLU A 59 12.63 2.87 9.08
N VAL A 60 12.62 3.45 7.88
CA VAL A 60 11.38 3.72 7.13
C VAL A 60 10.75 2.42 6.66
N THR A 61 11.57 1.48 6.17
CA THR A 61 11.09 0.15 5.80
C THR A 61 10.57 -0.61 7.02
N GLU A 62 11.27 -0.53 8.16
CA GLU A 62 10.81 -1.14 9.42
C GLU A 62 9.47 -0.54 9.88
N GLU A 63 9.30 0.78 9.82
CA GLU A 63 8.03 1.45 10.14
C GLU A 63 6.88 0.97 9.24
N VAL A 64 7.12 0.78 7.94
CA VAL A 64 6.13 0.25 7.00
C VAL A 64 5.77 -1.19 7.35
N LEU A 65 6.77 -2.05 7.57
CA LEU A 65 6.54 -3.48 7.83
C LEU A 65 5.86 -3.72 9.18
N GLN A 66 6.26 -3.00 10.22
CA GLN A 66 5.92 -3.36 11.60
C GLN A 66 4.93 -2.41 12.25
N ARG A 67 4.75 -1.20 11.70
CA ARG A 67 4.00 -0.14 12.39
C ARG A 67 2.95 0.54 11.51
N THR A 68 2.84 0.11 10.26
CA THR A 68 1.86 0.63 9.32
C THR A 68 0.83 -0.45 8.98
N PRO A 69 -0.48 -0.18 9.08
CA PRO A 69 -1.49 -1.11 8.60
C PRO A 69 -1.28 -1.46 7.13
N GLY A 70 -1.21 -2.75 6.81
CA GLY A 70 -1.13 -3.21 5.43
C GLY A 70 -2.44 -3.05 4.67
N PHE A 71 -2.37 -3.24 3.36
CA PHE A 71 -3.53 -3.31 2.47
C PHE A 71 -3.50 -4.61 1.69
N ALA A 72 -4.60 -4.96 1.03
CA ALA A 72 -4.68 -6.14 0.18
C ALA A 72 -4.55 -5.75 -1.29
N GLY A 73 -3.60 -6.39 -1.97
CA GLY A 73 -3.37 -6.32 -3.41
C GLY A 73 -4.12 -7.42 -4.19
N TRP A 74 -4.17 -7.30 -5.51
CA TRP A 74 -4.55 -8.43 -6.38
C TRP A 74 -3.33 -9.34 -6.65
N GLN A 75 -2.17 -8.73 -6.86
CA GLN A 75 -0.84 -9.31 -6.75
C GLN A 75 -0.16 -8.81 -5.46
N GLN A 76 1.13 -9.15 -5.30
CA GLN A 76 1.93 -8.72 -4.15
C GLN A 76 1.88 -7.19 -4.00
N GLU A 77 1.56 -6.73 -2.79
CA GLU A 77 1.50 -5.32 -2.48
C GLU A 77 2.86 -4.64 -2.66
N ARG A 78 2.84 -3.42 -3.18
CA ARG A 78 4.04 -2.61 -3.37
C ARG A 78 3.91 -1.32 -2.59
N TRP A 79 4.79 -1.11 -1.61
CA TRP A 79 4.85 0.20 -0.94
C TRP A 79 5.64 1.20 -1.79
N LEU A 80 5.02 2.33 -2.14
CA LEU A 80 5.68 3.36 -2.93
C LEU A 80 6.48 4.31 -2.06
N HIS A 81 7.54 4.89 -2.64
CA HIS A 81 8.48 5.78 -1.96
C HIS A 81 8.67 7.06 -2.76
N HIS A 82 8.88 8.18 -2.08
CA HIS A 82 9.19 9.46 -2.71
C HIS A 82 9.82 10.42 -1.71
N CYS A 83 10.80 11.22 -2.14
CA CYS A 83 11.57 12.13 -1.28
C CYS A 83 12.25 11.41 -0.08
N GLY A 84 12.88 10.25 -0.31
CA GLY A 84 13.58 9.48 0.73
C GLY A 84 12.67 8.94 1.85
N ASP A 85 11.37 8.79 1.60
CA ASP A 85 10.39 8.36 2.59
C ASP A 85 9.32 7.45 1.95
N ALA A 86 8.64 6.65 2.77
CA ALA A 86 7.49 5.87 2.35
C ALA A 86 6.28 6.79 2.12
N ALA A 87 5.55 6.54 1.03
CA ALA A 87 4.34 7.28 0.73
C ALA A 87 3.15 6.78 1.57
N GLU A 88 2.22 7.69 1.89
CA GLU A 88 0.97 7.38 2.57
C GLU A 88 0.03 6.67 1.62
N PHE A 89 -0.47 5.48 1.99
CA PHE A 89 -1.47 4.76 1.22
C PHE A 89 -2.87 5.38 1.39
N HIS A 90 -3.55 5.64 0.28
CA HIS A 90 -4.86 6.31 0.24
C HIS A 90 -6.00 5.39 -0.24
N GLY A 91 -5.72 4.12 -0.53
CA GLY A 91 -6.73 3.14 -0.93
C GLY A 91 -6.70 2.77 -2.42
N PRO A 92 -7.48 1.75 -2.81
CA PRO A 92 -7.74 1.44 -4.21
C PRO A 92 -8.57 2.55 -4.86
N VAL A 93 -8.31 2.79 -6.15
CA VAL A 93 -8.95 3.80 -6.99
C VAL A 93 -9.21 3.26 -8.39
N GLY A 94 -10.31 3.72 -9.01
CA GLY A 94 -10.59 3.50 -10.42
C GLY A 94 -10.23 4.72 -11.26
N ALA A 95 -10.58 4.67 -12.54
CA ALA A 95 -10.32 5.76 -13.49
C ALA A 95 -10.94 7.09 -13.04
N ALA A 96 -12.14 7.04 -12.45
CA ALA A 96 -12.89 8.21 -12.02
C ALA A 96 -12.20 8.96 -10.87
N GLU A 97 -11.75 8.25 -9.84
CA GLU A 97 -11.01 8.87 -8.72
C GLU A 97 -9.60 9.29 -9.15
N LEU A 98 -8.92 8.46 -9.94
CA LEU A 98 -7.54 8.72 -10.37
C LEU A 98 -7.43 9.96 -11.27
N ALA A 99 -8.48 10.31 -12.02
CA ALA A 99 -8.53 11.53 -12.82
C ALA A 99 -8.30 12.83 -12.01
N ALA A 100 -8.53 12.82 -10.70
CA ALA A 100 -8.25 13.96 -9.82
C ALA A 100 -6.75 14.13 -9.49
N PHE A 101 -5.90 13.16 -9.84
CA PHE A 101 -4.50 13.09 -9.45
C PHE A 101 -3.59 12.90 -10.69
N PRO A 102 -3.28 13.98 -11.44
CA PRO A 102 -2.56 13.87 -12.70
C PRO A 102 -1.16 13.25 -12.56
N ASP A 103 -0.46 13.50 -11.45
CA ASP A 103 0.86 12.90 -11.17
C ASP A 103 0.76 11.38 -11.03
N ALA A 104 -0.21 10.90 -10.26
CA ALA A 104 -0.45 9.47 -10.05
C ALA A 104 -0.94 8.78 -11.33
N LEU A 105 -1.78 9.46 -12.11
CA LEU A 105 -2.23 9.00 -13.41
C LEU A 105 -1.06 8.79 -14.37
N GLU A 106 -0.08 9.71 -14.38
CA GLU A 106 1.13 9.56 -15.18
C GLU A 106 2.02 8.42 -14.68
N CYS A 107 2.12 8.18 -13.36
CA CYS A 107 2.82 7.01 -12.83
C CYS A 107 2.28 5.70 -13.42
N VAL A 108 0.95 5.53 -13.42
CA VAL A 108 0.30 4.32 -13.99
C VAL A 108 0.56 4.21 -15.49
N ARG A 109 0.48 5.32 -16.24
CA ARG A 109 0.80 5.32 -17.68
C ARG A 109 2.24 4.90 -17.96
N LEU A 110 3.20 5.41 -17.18
CA LEU A 110 4.61 5.09 -17.33
C LEU A 110 4.89 3.63 -16.98
N GLU A 111 4.25 3.10 -15.94
CA GLU A 111 4.34 1.69 -15.56
C GLU A 111 3.87 0.79 -16.72
N VAL A 112 2.66 0.98 -17.22
CA VAL A 112 2.09 0.15 -18.30
C VAL A 112 2.88 0.27 -19.60
N ARG A 113 3.44 1.45 -19.90
CA ARG A 113 4.34 1.62 -21.06
C ARG A 113 5.67 0.90 -20.88
N GLY A 114 6.20 0.88 -19.65
CA GLY A 114 7.47 0.27 -19.29
C GLY A 114 7.51 -1.25 -19.51
N ASP A 115 6.35 -1.90 -19.45
CA ASP A 115 6.20 -3.34 -19.69
C ASP A 115 6.41 -3.74 -21.16
N GLY A 116 6.55 -2.76 -22.06
CA GLY A 116 6.94 -2.94 -23.45
C GLY A 116 5.79 -3.47 -24.33
N GLY A 117 5.51 -2.75 -25.42
CA GLY A 117 4.61 -3.24 -26.48
C GLY A 117 3.19 -2.66 -26.47
N TRP A 118 2.87 -1.75 -25.57
CA TRP A 118 1.58 -1.04 -25.55
C TRP A 118 1.65 0.27 -26.34
N SER A 119 0.70 0.47 -27.25
CA SER A 119 0.47 1.77 -27.90
C SER A 119 -0.13 2.77 -26.92
N ALA A 120 -0.06 4.07 -27.25
CA ALA A 120 -0.69 5.11 -26.44
C ALA A 120 -2.20 4.89 -26.24
N GLU A 121 -2.88 4.38 -27.27
CA GLU A 121 -4.32 4.08 -27.23
C GLU A 121 -4.62 2.90 -26.29
N GLN A 122 -3.77 1.87 -26.30
CA GLN A 122 -3.92 0.72 -25.39
C GLN A 122 -3.70 1.15 -23.94
N VAL A 123 -2.71 2.02 -23.67
CA VAL A 123 -2.46 2.57 -22.34
C VAL A 123 -3.66 3.36 -21.83
N GLU A 124 -4.23 4.26 -22.65
CA GLU A 124 -5.42 5.02 -22.24
C GLU A 124 -6.64 4.11 -22.05
N GLY A 125 -6.82 3.10 -22.91
CA GLY A 125 -7.89 2.11 -22.75
C GLY A 125 -7.78 1.33 -21.43
N TYR A 126 -6.57 0.98 -21.01
CA TYR A 126 -6.32 0.33 -19.72
C TYR A 126 -6.56 1.28 -18.54
N VAL A 127 -6.05 2.50 -18.60
CA VAL A 127 -6.29 3.51 -17.56
C VAL A 127 -7.78 3.77 -17.37
N GLN A 128 -8.55 3.80 -18.46
CA GLN A 128 -10.01 3.96 -18.42
C GLN A 128 -10.76 2.74 -17.89
N SER A 129 -10.17 1.54 -17.94
CA SER A 129 -10.78 0.31 -17.42
C SER A 129 -10.54 0.09 -15.92
N LEU A 130 -9.70 0.90 -15.27
CA LEU A 130 -9.44 0.84 -13.84
C LEU A 130 -10.73 0.99 -13.03
N SER A 131 -10.98 0.03 -12.15
CA SER A 131 -12.13 -0.03 -11.26
C SER A 131 -11.67 -0.17 -9.82
N LYS A 132 -12.14 0.73 -8.95
CA LYS A 132 -11.87 0.70 -7.50
C LYS A 132 -12.30 -0.61 -6.82
N ASP A 133 -13.39 -1.20 -7.31
CA ASP A 133 -14.03 -2.39 -6.73
C ASP A 133 -13.80 -3.64 -7.60
N GLY A 134 -12.92 -3.58 -8.60
CA GLY A 134 -12.72 -4.64 -9.57
C GLY A 134 -11.30 -4.71 -10.11
N GLN A 135 -11.14 -5.34 -11.27
CA GLN A 135 -9.87 -5.49 -11.97
C GLN A 135 -9.99 -4.95 -13.40
N PRO A 136 -8.97 -4.24 -13.92
CA PRO A 136 -7.76 -3.81 -13.20
C PRO A 136 -8.07 -2.74 -12.12
N THR A 137 -7.23 -2.60 -11.09
CA THR A 137 -7.35 -1.54 -10.06
C THR A 137 -6.05 -0.77 -9.93
N ALA A 138 -6.09 0.47 -9.44
CA ALA A 138 -4.90 1.21 -9.06
C ALA A 138 -4.87 1.48 -7.56
N TYR A 139 -3.67 1.62 -7.01
CA TYR A 139 -3.43 1.89 -5.60
C TYR A 139 -2.84 3.30 -5.45
N LEU A 140 -3.59 4.20 -4.82
CA LEU A 140 -3.19 5.59 -4.69
C LEU A 140 -2.31 5.79 -3.45
N PHE A 141 -1.26 6.57 -3.62
CA PHE A 141 -0.35 6.99 -2.57
C PHE A 141 -0.11 8.50 -2.61
N ARG A 142 0.34 9.06 -1.49
CA ARG A 142 0.72 10.47 -1.38
C ARG A 142 2.06 10.62 -0.66
N CYS A 143 2.97 11.38 -1.26
CA CYS A 143 4.23 11.73 -0.61
C CYS A 143 3.97 12.62 0.62
N ARG A 144 4.50 12.21 1.78
CA ARG A 144 4.37 12.94 3.05
C ARG A 144 5.13 14.26 3.08
N ARG A 145 6.13 14.40 2.20
CA ARG A 145 7.06 15.53 2.18
C ARG A 145 6.58 16.64 1.25
N CYS A 146 6.32 16.31 -0.03
CA CYS A 146 5.94 17.28 -1.05
C CYS A 146 4.45 17.24 -1.42
N GLY A 147 3.70 16.22 -1.00
CA GLY A 147 2.28 16.08 -1.33
C GLY A 147 1.98 15.55 -2.73
N ALA A 148 3.00 15.20 -3.53
CA ALA A 148 2.81 14.58 -4.84
C ALA A 148 2.05 13.25 -4.70
N HIS A 149 1.19 12.95 -5.68
CA HIS A 149 0.45 11.69 -5.71
C HIS A 149 1.18 10.69 -6.59
N LEU A 150 1.19 9.44 -6.14
CA LEU A 150 1.81 8.32 -6.83
C LEU A 150 0.74 7.23 -6.97
N ALA A 151 0.84 6.40 -7.99
CA ALA A 151 0.04 5.20 -8.06
C ALA A 151 0.77 4.14 -8.86
N TYR A 152 0.42 2.89 -8.57
CA TYR A 152 0.68 1.76 -9.43
C TYR A 152 -0.63 1.05 -9.71
N SER A 153 -0.70 0.33 -10.83
CA SER A 153 -1.86 -0.49 -11.18
C SER A 153 -1.55 -1.98 -11.08
N ASP A 154 -2.60 -2.76 -10.88
CA ASP A 154 -2.51 -4.20 -10.74
C ASP A 154 -3.72 -4.91 -11.36
N PHE A 155 -3.49 -6.11 -11.86
CA PHE A 155 -4.47 -6.96 -12.53
C PHE A 155 -4.02 -8.42 -12.49
N VAL A 156 -4.96 -9.36 -12.54
CA VAL A 156 -4.66 -10.81 -12.53
C VAL A 156 -4.35 -11.32 -13.92
#